data_AF-A0ABD3UFS7-F1
#
_entry.id   AF-A0ABD3UFS7-F1
#
_cell.length_a   1.000
_cell.length_b   1.000
_cell.length_c   1.000
_cell.angle_alpha   90.00
_cell.angle_beta   90.00
_cell.angle_gamma   90.00
#
_symmetry.space_group_name_H-M   'P 1'
#
loop_
_entity.id
_entity.type
_entity.pdbx_description
1 polymer ?
#
loop_
_entity_poly.entity_id
_entity_poly.type
_entity_poly.pdbx_seq_one_letter_code
_entity_poly.pdbx_strand_id
1 'polypeptide(L)'
;FDLKLYLDFKDAYGDRTTTEFQSMATNISVSLTEHFRYIKGFKSIEILRFRLGSVFVDYTVNVYGTVDILAVTSQIEKEAVDTLKDVAGVPVDVDYTRTSMKSRLGSLRARDRCSLVSANLCPFGYYCKQGDTTTLLCIDRCNVSVCENNGLCYIGHLSQDVQCKCPISDGAVFTGDRCQTKQVVMTIQERNLYLIIAGSIFGAFIVSFVLTVCIINRKRKILKKKLSINLRMNQGQVHKAGVKYIRDDHKRYADSNETSLNRRQNIFDTADNPYQERKAQAVDDGYIHSVQDVREDDGYLRPPESIRRKDDSEYDYIK
;
A
#
# COMPACT_ATOMS: atom_id res chain seq x y z
N PHE A 1 15.04 16.44 49.21
CA PHE A 1 14.32 16.47 50.50
C PHE A 1 14.28 17.90 50.99
N ASP A 2 13.43 18.18 51.96
CA ASP A 2 13.38 19.47 52.63
C ASP A 2 13.04 19.31 54.10
N LEU A 3 13.62 20.17 54.92
CA LEU A 3 13.40 20.26 56.36
C LEU A 3 13.16 21.72 56.73
N LYS A 4 12.41 21.96 57.80
CA LYS A 4 12.13 23.31 58.31
C LYS A 4 12.83 23.48 59.65
N LEU A 5 13.64 24.52 59.77
CA LEU A 5 14.35 24.87 60.99
C LEU A 5 13.63 26.00 61.73
N TYR A 6 13.60 25.94 63.06
CA TYR A 6 13.15 27.04 63.92
C TYR A 6 14.23 28.13 64.01
N LEU A 7 14.45 28.80 62.88
CA LEU A 7 15.42 29.87 62.70
C LEU A 7 14.82 30.96 61.81
N ASP A 8 15.07 32.21 62.16
CA ASP A 8 14.68 33.36 61.34
C ASP A 8 15.52 33.44 60.07
N PHE A 9 14.85 33.67 58.95
CA PHE A 9 15.53 33.84 57.68
C PHE A 9 16.30 35.17 57.63
N LYS A 10 17.57 35.11 57.24
CA LYS A 10 18.40 36.27 56.95
C LYS A 10 18.55 36.42 55.44
N ASP A 11 18.57 37.65 54.93
CA ASP A 11 18.72 37.91 53.50
C ASP A 11 19.99 37.26 52.91
N ALA A 12 21.07 37.17 53.68
CA ALA A 12 22.29 36.48 53.29
C ALA A 12 22.06 35.00 52.96
N TYR A 13 21.09 34.32 53.58
CA TYR A 13 20.72 32.93 53.24
C TYR A 13 20.08 32.79 51.86
N GLY A 14 19.65 33.88 51.23
CA GLY A 14 19.17 33.87 49.85
C GLY A 14 20.27 33.74 48.80
N ASP A 15 21.53 34.04 49.16
CA ASP A 15 22.66 34.09 48.24
C ASP A 15 23.75 33.08 48.63
N ARG A 16 24.01 32.11 47.74
CA ARG A 16 24.99 31.02 47.93
C ARG A 16 26.44 31.50 48.02
N THR A 17 26.71 32.72 47.59
CA THR A 17 28.06 33.30 47.61
C THR A 17 28.40 33.93 48.95
N THR A 18 27.42 34.17 49.81
CA THR A 18 27.64 34.77 51.13
C THR A 18 28.29 33.79 52.10
N THR A 19 29.07 34.34 53.03
CA THR A 19 29.71 33.58 54.10
C THR A 19 28.71 32.91 55.02
N GLU A 20 27.58 33.56 55.28
CA GLU A 20 26.49 33.11 56.13
C GLU A 20 25.79 31.90 55.50
N PHE A 21 25.50 31.94 54.19
CA PHE A 21 24.98 30.77 53.49
C PHE A 21 25.96 29.61 53.55
N GLN A 22 27.23 29.84 53.20
CA GLN A 22 28.23 28.77 53.10
C GLN A 22 28.50 28.12 54.46
N SER A 23 28.61 28.92 55.51
CA SER A 23 28.79 28.43 56.88
C SER A 23 27.58 27.61 57.34
N MET A 24 26.35 28.13 57.14
CA MET A 24 25.13 27.43 57.51
C MET A 24 24.95 26.12 56.72
N ALA A 25 25.14 26.18 55.40
CA ALA A 25 25.05 25.02 54.52
C ALA A 25 26.08 23.94 54.91
N THR A 26 27.31 24.36 55.26
CA THR A 26 28.36 23.44 55.72
C THR A 26 27.96 22.77 57.03
N ASN A 27 27.56 23.53 58.04
CA ASN A 27 27.16 23.00 59.35
C ASN A 27 25.98 22.03 59.24
N ILE A 28 24.96 22.40 58.45
CA ILE A 28 23.81 21.53 58.18
C ILE A 28 24.25 20.27 57.43
N SER A 29 25.07 20.41 56.38
CA SER A 29 25.52 19.27 55.59
C SER A 29 26.31 18.26 56.43
N VAL A 30 27.17 18.72 57.34
CA VAL A 30 27.95 17.88 58.26
C VAL A 30 27.01 17.14 59.22
N SER A 31 26.07 17.87 59.82
CA SER A 31 25.10 17.30 60.77
C SER A 31 24.18 16.26 60.11
N LEU A 32 23.67 16.54 58.90
CA LEU A 32 22.88 15.58 58.11
C LEU A 32 23.71 14.38 57.65
N THR A 33 24.97 14.62 57.26
CA THR A 33 25.89 13.55 56.85
C THR A 33 26.12 12.56 58.00
N GLU A 34 26.28 13.06 59.22
CA GLU A 34 26.43 12.20 60.40
C GLU A 34 25.20 11.32 60.65
N HIS A 35 23.99 11.87 60.46
CA HIS A 35 22.74 11.12 60.59
C HIS A 35 22.57 10.06 59.50
N PHE A 36 22.90 10.40 58.25
CA PHE A 36 22.64 9.54 57.10
C PHE A 36 23.78 8.57 56.74
N ARG A 37 24.93 8.63 57.44
CA ARG A 37 26.11 7.80 57.14
C ARG A 37 25.86 6.29 57.14
N TYR A 38 24.84 5.83 57.86
CA TYR A 38 24.48 4.40 57.97
C TYR A 38 23.56 3.90 56.84
N ILE A 39 23.11 4.80 55.96
CA ILE A 39 22.26 4.43 54.84
C ILE A 39 23.08 3.69 53.78
N LYS A 40 22.47 2.60 53.29
CA LYS A 40 22.81 1.85 52.07
C LYS A 40 23.47 2.70 50.97
N GLY A 41 24.79 2.74 50.87
CA GLY A 41 25.47 3.42 49.75
C GLY A 41 25.45 4.95 49.84
N PHE A 42 25.23 5.53 51.02
CA PHE A 42 25.34 6.98 51.23
C PHE A 42 26.71 7.54 50.77
N LYS A 43 26.68 8.69 50.09
CA LYS A 43 27.87 9.41 49.59
C LYS A 43 28.03 10.77 50.26
N SER A 44 27.04 11.65 50.09
CA SER A 44 27.11 13.03 50.58
C SER A 44 25.74 13.68 50.64
N ILE A 45 25.66 14.79 51.39
CA ILE A 45 24.54 15.72 51.38
C ILE A 45 24.96 16.99 50.65
N GLU A 46 24.09 17.49 49.77
CA GLU A 46 24.27 18.80 49.14
C GLU A 46 23.08 19.70 49.49
N ILE A 47 23.38 20.89 50.02
CA ILE A 47 22.37 21.91 50.31
C ILE A 47 22.15 22.73 49.04
N LEU A 48 20.93 22.71 48.53
CA LEU A 48 20.57 23.39 47.28
C LEU A 48 20.31 24.88 47.51
N ARG A 49 19.50 25.21 48.52
CA ARG A 49 19.08 26.58 48.85
C ARG A 49 18.35 26.63 50.20
N PHE A 50 18.22 27.85 50.73
CA PHE A 50 17.30 28.18 51.81
C PHE A 50 16.10 28.95 51.26
N ARG A 51 14.88 28.73 51.78
CA ARG A 51 13.68 29.49 51.38
C ARG A 51 13.17 30.40 52.50
N LEU A 52 12.58 31.52 52.09
CA LEU A 52 11.94 32.53 52.95
C LEU A 52 10.82 31.92 53.81
N GLY A 53 10.75 32.38 55.07
CA GLY A 53 9.87 31.86 56.13
C GLY A 53 10.70 31.49 57.37
N SER A 54 10.27 30.45 58.11
CA SER A 54 11.24 29.66 58.88
C SER A 54 12.26 29.08 57.91
N VAL A 55 13.54 28.98 58.25
CA VAL A 55 14.57 28.51 57.28
C VAL A 55 14.24 27.09 56.78
N PHE A 56 13.69 27.02 55.57
CA PHE A 56 13.47 25.75 54.86
C PHE A 56 14.74 25.40 54.11
N VAL A 57 15.28 24.22 54.38
CA VAL A 57 16.51 23.75 53.76
C VAL A 57 16.16 22.73 52.71
N ASP A 58 16.36 23.07 51.43
CA ASP A 58 16.23 22.11 50.33
C ASP A 58 17.58 21.40 50.14
N TYR A 59 17.60 20.08 50.20
CA TYR A 59 18.83 19.28 50.10
C TYR A 59 18.67 18.01 49.27
N THR A 60 19.78 17.53 48.70
CA THR A 60 19.86 16.23 48.02
C THR A 60 20.71 15.26 48.83
N VAL A 61 20.34 13.98 48.76
CA VAL A 61 21.12 12.87 49.32
C VAL A 61 21.72 12.12 48.15
N ASN A 62 23.05 12.17 48.04
CA ASN A 62 23.78 11.44 47.02
C ASN A 62 24.12 10.05 47.54
N VAL A 63 23.93 9.04 46.69
CA VAL A 63 24.19 7.63 46.98
C VAL A 63 25.00 7.01 45.84
N TYR A 64 25.87 6.06 46.17
CA TYR A 64 26.65 5.26 45.24
C TYR A 64 25.95 3.95 44.89
N GLY A 65 26.17 3.51 43.65
CA GLY A 65 25.76 2.19 43.16
C GLY A 65 24.27 2.08 42.81
N THR A 66 23.86 0.86 42.50
CA THR A 66 22.46 0.52 42.26
C THR A 66 21.76 0.31 43.60
N VAL A 67 21.01 1.32 44.02
CA VAL A 67 20.20 1.27 45.25
C VAL A 67 18.72 1.34 44.91
N ASP A 68 17.93 0.57 45.65
CA ASP A 68 16.48 0.73 45.63
C ASP A 68 16.13 2.10 46.23
N ILE A 69 15.79 3.04 45.35
CA ILE A 69 15.49 4.42 45.70
C ILE A 69 14.34 4.49 46.70
N LEU A 70 13.37 3.58 46.66
CA LEU A 70 12.25 3.60 47.60
C LEU A 70 12.68 3.11 48.98
N ALA A 71 13.49 2.05 49.04
CA ALA A 71 14.06 1.59 50.30
C ALA A 71 14.92 2.69 50.94
N VAL A 72 15.79 3.33 50.15
CA VAL A 72 16.62 4.45 50.61
C VAL A 72 15.76 5.64 51.04
N THR A 73 14.78 6.05 50.23
CA THR A 73 13.89 7.19 50.57
C THR A 73 13.08 6.90 51.83
N SER A 74 12.57 5.68 51.99
CA SER A 74 11.85 5.27 53.19
C SER A 74 12.76 5.24 54.42
N GLN A 75 14.02 4.87 54.25
CA GLN A 75 15.01 4.91 55.32
C GLN A 75 15.37 6.37 55.69
N ILE A 76 15.55 7.24 54.71
CA ILE A 76 15.76 8.68 54.92
C ILE A 76 14.57 9.29 55.65
N GLU A 77 13.34 8.97 55.24
CA GLU A 77 12.13 9.46 55.92
C GLU A 77 12.11 9.02 57.38
N LYS A 78 12.37 7.73 57.64
CA LYS A 78 12.39 7.20 59.00
C LYS A 78 13.45 7.91 59.85
N GLU A 79 14.68 8.00 59.37
CA GLU A 79 15.76 8.67 60.10
C GLU A 79 15.46 10.16 60.31
N ALA A 80 15.07 10.88 59.26
CA ALA A 80 14.80 12.31 59.36
C ALA A 80 13.61 12.66 60.27
N VAL A 81 12.65 11.75 60.45
CA VAL A 81 11.48 11.97 61.30
C VAL A 81 11.71 11.50 62.73
N ASP A 82 12.40 10.37 62.92
CA ASP A 82 12.54 9.74 64.23
C ASP A 82 13.77 10.24 64.99
N THR A 83 14.87 10.54 64.29
CA THR A 83 16.17 10.85 64.93
C THR A 83 16.56 12.32 64.82
N LEU A 84 16.17 13.00 63.75
CA LEU A 84 16.56 14.39 63.48
C LEU A 84 15.73 15.42 64.28
N LYS A 85 16.08 15.62 65.55
CA LYS A 85 15.43 16.63 66.42
C LYS A 85 16.05 18.03 66.28
N ASP A 86 17.34 18.06 66.02
CA ASP A 86 18.12 19.27 65.77
C ASP A 86 19.11 19.04 64.62
N VAL A 87 19.46 20.12 63.94
CA VAL A 87 20.48 20.13 62.89
C VAL A 87 21.36 21.35 63.12
N ALA A 88 22.66 21.12 63.28
CA ALA A 88 23.61 22.17 63.62
C ALA A 88 23.20 23.00 64.86
N GLY A 89 22.61 22.35 65.87
CA GLY A 89 22.13 23.00 67.10
C GLY A 89 20.84 23.81 66.93
N VAL A 90 20.17 23.72 65.77
CA VAL A 90 18.89 24.38 65.50
C VAL A 90 17.76 23.36 65.52
N PRO A 91 16.69 23.55 66.31
CA PRO A 91 15.56 22.63 66.34
C PRO A 91 14.87 22.49 64.98
N VAL A 92 14.50 21.25 64.65
CA VAL A 92 13.76 20.92 63.41
C VAL A 92 12.26 20.87 63.70
N ASP A 93 11.46 21.41 62.78
CA ASP A 93 10.01 21.18 62.75
C ASP A 93 9.74 19.78 62.17
N VAL A 94 9.65 18.81 63.07
CA VAL A 94 9.47 17.39 62.75
C VAL A 94 8.14 17.12 62.05
N ASP A 95 7.08 17.87 62.38
CA ASP A 95 5.76 17.67 61.78
C ASP A 95 5.71 18.15 60.33
N TYR A 96 6.32 19.30 60.03
CA TYR A 96 6.51 19.74 58.65
C TYR A 96 7.38 18.74 57.88
N THR A 97 8.51 18.34 58.46
CA THR A 97 9.47 17.42 57.81
C THR A 97 8.81 16.08 57.47
N ARG A 98 8.06 15.50 58.42
CA ARG A 98 7.26 14.28 58.21
C ARG A 98 6.24 14.45 57.09
N THR A 99 5.51 15.56 57.08
CA THR A 99 4.47 15.81 56.07
C THR A 99 5.06 15.98 54.68
N SER A 100 6.14 16.75 54.55
CA SER A 100 6.81 16.95 53.27
C SER A 100 7.41 15.65 52.72
N MET A 101 8.07 14.85 53.57
CA MET A 101 8.66 13.58 53.14
C MET A 101 7.60 12.55 52.73
N LYS A 102 6.48 12.43 53.45
CA LYS A 102 5.35 11.58 53.05
C LYS A 102 4.80 11.97 51.68
N SER A 103 4.66 13.28 51.41
CA SER A 103 4.18 13.76 50.11
C SER A 103 5.13 13.37 48.96
N ARG A 104 6.45 13.43 49.20
CA ARG A 104 7.46 13.00 48.25
C ARG A 104 7.47 11.50 48.03
N LEU A 105 7.37 10.70 49.10
CA LEU A 105 7.28 9.25 48.97
C LEU A 105 6.01 8.84 48.22
N GLY A 106 4.88 9.52 48.48
CA GLY A 106 3.64 9.39 47.72
C GLY A 106 3.83 9.71 46.23
N SER A 107 4.51 10.82 45.92
CA SER A 107 4.84 11.21 44.54
C SER A 107 5.79 10.24 43.84
N LEU A 108 6.80 9.70 44.54
CA LEU A 108 7.72 8.68 44.01
C LEU A 108 7.02 7.33 43.76
N ARG A 109 6.00 7.02 44.56
CA ARG A 109 5.13 5.85 44.33
C ARG A 109 4.21 6.07 43.13
N ALA A 110 3.79 7.31 42.88
CA ALA A 110 2.87 7.68 41.80
C ALA A 110 3.55 7.99 40.45
N ARG A 111 4.83 8.37 40.43
CA ARG A 111 5.61 8.56 39.20
C ARG A 111 6.15 7.23 38.66
N ASP A 112 6.13 7.07 37.34
CA ASP A 112 6.80 5.96 36.65
C ASP A 112 8.26 5.91 37.09
N ARG A 113 8.61 4.86 37.85
CA ARG A 113 9.94 4.73 38.47
C ARG A 113 11.06 4.61 37.45
N CYS A 114 10.72 4.21 36.23
CA CYS A 114 11.62 4.19 35.07
C CYS A 114 12.02 5.58 34.56
N SER A 115 11.25 6.63 34.88
CA SER A 115 11.59 8.03 34.52
C SER A 115 12.53 8.70 35.52
N LEU A 116 12.58 8.21 36.75
CA LEU A 116 13.33 8.81 37.86
C LEU A 116 14.77 8.30 37.98
N VAL A 117 15.05 7.09 37.48
CA VAL A 117 16.41 6.55 37.46
C VAL A 117 16.94 6.68 36.04
N SER A 118 17.79 7.69 35.85
CA SER A 118 18.47 8.04 34.60
C SER A 118 18.89 6.83 33.75
N ALA A 119 18.78 6.99 32.42
CA ALA A 119 19.32 6.28 31.24
C ALA A 119 20.19 4.99 31.33
N ASN A 120 20.77 4.63 32.47
CA ASN A 120 21.73 3.53 32.64
C ASN A 120 21.22 2.40 33.57
N LEU A 121 19.95 2.38 33.95
CA LEU A 121 19.43 1.33 34.83
C LEU A 121 19.40 -0.04 34.13
N CYS A 122 19.07 -0.05 32.84
CA CYS A 122 19.01 -1.26 32.04
C CYS A 122 20.20 -1.34 31.07
N PRO A 123 20.73 -2.55 30.79
CA PRO A 123 21.79 -2.73 29.81
C PRO A 123 21.40 -2.22 28.42
N PHE A 124 22.40 -2.03 27.56
CA PHE A 124 22.15 -1.72 26.15
C PHE A 124 21.18 -2.73 25.55
N GLY A 125 20.12 -2.21 24.95
CA GLY A 125 19.10 -3.00 24.29
C GLY A 125 17.86 -3.35 25.12
N TYR A 126 17.80 -2.89 26.36
CA TYR A 126 16.64 -3.08 27.23
C TYR A 126 15.92 -1.75 27.47
N TYR A 127 14.65 -1.80 27.85
CA TYR A 127 13.92 -0.67 28.40
C TYR A 127 13.35 -1.03 29.77
N CYS A 128 13.24 -0.03 30.63
CA CYS A 128 12.68 -0.22 31.95
C CYS A 128 11.15 -0.24 31.87
N LYS A 129 10.54 -1.29 32.43
CA LYS A 129 9.10 -1.36 32.72
C LYS A 129 8.89 -1.53 34.21
N GLN A 130 7.94 -0.79 34.77
CA GLN A 130 7.52 -0.99 36.15
C GLN A 130 6.64 -2.24 36.25
N GLY A 131 7.04 -3.19 37.10
CA GLY A 131 6.24 -4.37 37.45
C GLY A 131 5.19 -4.07 38.51
N ASP A 132 4.66 -5.12 39.15
CA ASP A 132 3.39 -5.03 39.88
C ASP A 132 3.40 -4.16 41.15
N THR A 133 4.55 -3.93 41.81
CA THR A 133 4.58 -3.06 43.02
C THR A 133 5.95 -2.46 43.37
N THR A 134 7.05 -3.19 43.19
CA THR A 134 8.41 -2.72 43.54
C THR A 134 9.50 -3.06 42.56
N THR A 135 9.29 -4.05 41.70
CA THR A 135 10.29 -4.53 40.77
C THR A 135 10.35 -3.68 39.51
N LEU A 136 11.55 -3.18 39.22
CA LEU A 136 11.89 -2.62 37.92
C LEU A 136 12.32 -3.80 37.05
N LEU A 137 11.62 -4.03 35.96
CA LEU A 137 11.94 -5.10 35.01
C LEU A 137 12.62 -4.46 33.79
N CYS A 138 13.84 -4.90 33.49
CA CYS A 138 14.47 -4.58 32.22
C CYS A 138 13.94 -5.56 31.17
N ILE A 139 13.12 -5.06 30.26
CA ILE A 139 12.54 -5.84 29.17
C ILE A 139 13.40 -5.60 27.94
N ASP A 140 13.84 -6.69 27.32
CA ASP A 140 14.54 -6.63 26.04
C ASP A 140 13.62 -5.96 25.02
N ARG A 141 14.14 -4.92 24.35
CA ARG A 141 13.42 -4.16 23.34
C ARG A 141 12.97 -5.05 22.16
N CYS A 142 13.61 -6.21 21.96
CA CYS A 142 13.27 -7.20 20.95
C CYS A 142 12.39 -8.36 21.42
N ASN A 143 12.07 -8.46 22.73
CA ASN A 143 11.27 -9.59 23.26
C ASN A 143 9.76 -9.39 23.06
N VAL A 144 9.31 -8.15 22.90
CA VAL A 144 7.96 -7.89 22.37
C VAL A 144 8.03 -8.13 20.87
N SER A 145 6.99 -8.69 20.24
CA SER A 145 6.90 -8.91 18.78
C SER A 145 6.91 -7.58 17.98
N VAL A 146 7.99 -6.82 18.10
CA VAL A 146 8.20 -5.55 17.43
C VAL A 146 8.35 -5.80 15.94
N CYS A 147 9.04 -6.87 15.54
CA CYS A 147 9.11 -7.25 14.13
C CYS A 147 8.01 -8.26 13.80
N GLU A 148 7.20 -7.96 12.78
CA GLU A 148 6.17 -8.84 12.25
C GLU A 148 6.76 -9.81 11.22
N ASN A 149 5.98 -10.82 10.82
CA ASN A 149 6.31 -11.75 9.74
C ASN A 149 7.70 -12.42 9.87
N ASN A 150 8.06 -12.82 11.09
CA ASN A 150 9.37 -13.42 11.43
C ASN A 150 10.57 -12.50 11.10
N GLY A 151 10.38 -11.18 11.17
CA GLY A 151 11.47 -10.21 11.08
C GLY A 151 12.50 -10.39 12.20
N LEU A 152 13.77 -10.26 11.86
CA LEU A 152 14.86 -10.34 12.83
C LEU A 152 15.05 -8.97 13.49
N CYS A 153 14.82 -8.91 14.80
CA CYS A 153 14.97 -7.69 15.59
C CYS A 153 16.42 -7.47 16.00
N TYR A 154 16.90 -6.24 15.88
CA TYR A 154 18.20 -5.79 16.37
C TYR A 154 18.15 -4.32 16.77
N ILE A 155 19.18 -3.83 17.45
CA ILE A 155 19.18 -2.50 18.05
C ILE A 155 20.29 -1.68 17.41
N GLY A 156 19.91 -0.54 16.83
CA GLY A 156 20.81 0.33 16.10
C GLY A 156 21.89 0.89 17.02
N HIS A 157 23.16 0.68 16.68
CA HIS A 157 24.29 1.12 17.51
C HIS A 157 24.35 2.66 17.68
N LEU A 158 23.80 3.42 16.73
CA LEU A 158 23.84 4.88 16.74
C LEU A 158 22.54 5.51 17.26
N SER A 159 21.38 5.02 16.84
CA SER A 159 20.08 5.56 17.24
C SER A 159 19.58 5.01 18.57
N GLN A 160 20.09 3.86 19.02
CA GLN A 160 19.52 3.07 20.13
C GLN A 160 18.05 2.65 19.93
N ASP A 161 17.55 2.79 18.69
CA ASP A 161 16.20 2.40 18.31
C ASP A 161 16.17 0.95 17.81
N VAL A 162 15.00 0.33 17.97
CA VAL A 162 14.75 -1.02 17.46
C VAL A 162 14.63 -0.97 15.94
N GLN A 163 15.34 -1.86 15.26
CA GLN A 163 15.30 -2.02 13.81
C GLN A 163 14.96 -3.47 13.46
N CYS A 164 14.18 -3.65 12.40
CA CYS A 164 13.77 -4.96 11.92
C CYS A 164 14.45 -5.26 10.58
N LYS A 165 15.02 -6.47 10.46
CA LYS A 165 15.50 -7.02 9.20
C LYS A 165 14.46 -7.97 8.66
N CYS A 166 13.82 -7.58 7.56
CA CYS A 166 12.72 -8.33 6.99
C CYS A 166 13.20 -9.52 6.16
N PRO A 167 12.62 -10.72 6.35
CA PRO A 167 12.98 -11.89 5.58
C PRO A 167 12.46 -11.77 4.14
N ILE A 168 13.16 -12.45 3.24
CA ILE A 168 12.69 -12.74 1.89
C ILE A 168 12.26 -14.20 1.93
N SER A 169 10.97 -14.47 1.77
CA SER A 169 10.44 -15.83 1.66
C SER A 169 9.95 -16.08 0.25
N ASP A 170 9.81 -17.36 -0.13
CA ASP A 170 9.52 -17.77 -1.52
C ASP A 170 8.30 -17.03 -2.11
N GLY A 171 8.57 -16.05 -2.97
CA GLY A 171 7.56 -15.24 -3.65
C GLY A 171 7.04 -14.01 -2.88
N ALA A 172 7.59 -13.69 -1.71
CA ALA A 172 7.21 -12.50 -0.97
C ALA A 172 8.40 -11.79 -0.32
N VAL A 173 8.44 -10.47 -0.47
CA VAL A 173 9.36 -9.59 0.24
C VAL A 173 8.55 -8.81 1.26
N PHE A 174 8.94 -8.90 2.52
CA PHE A 174 8.36 -8.09 3.58
C PHE A 174 9.13 -6.77 3.69
N THR A 175 8.41 -5.66 3.84
CA THR A 175 8.95 -4.29 3.86
C THR A 175 8.30 -3.46 4.96
N GLY A 176 8.88 -2.31 5.27
CA GLY A 176 8.45 -1.40 6.35
C GLY A 176 9.27 -1.57 7.63
N ASP A 177 9.16 -0.59 8.54
CA ASP A 177 9.98 -0.53 9.76
C ASP A 177 9.82 -1.73 10.69
N ARG A 178 8.67 -2.41 10.61
CA ARG A 178 8.33 -3.61 11.38
C ARG A 178 8.11 -4.84 10.50
N CYS A 179 8.45 -4.78 9.21
CA CYS A 179 8.18 -5.86 8.25
C CYS A 179 6.68 -6.18 8.06
N GLN A 180 5.82 -5.19 8.27
CA GLN A 180 4.36 -5.32 8.21
C GLN A 180 3.81 -5.44 6.78
N THR A 181 4.52 -4.91 5.79
CA THR A 181 4.03 -4.83 4.41
C THR A 181 4.55 -6.01 3.60
N LYS A 182 3.67 -6.97 3.28
CA LYS A 182 3.97 -8.07 2.37
C LYS A 182 3.82 -7.62 0.92
N GLN A 183 4.93 -7.57 0.19
CA GLN A 183 4.93 -7.42 -1.25
C GLN A 183 5.08 -8.79 -1.88
N VAL A 184 4.02 -9.28 -2.53
CA VAL A 184 4.12 -10.50 -3.33
C VAL A 184 4.98 -10.15 -4.53
N VAL A 185 6.23 -10.59 -4.50
CA VAL A 185 7.05 -10.57 -5.70
C VAL A 185 6.43 -11.64 -6.57
N MET A 186 5.63 -11.19 -7.54
CA MET A 186 5.29 -12.04 -8.67
C MET A 186 6.61 -12.34 -9.37
N THR A 187 7.33 -13.35 -8.87
CA THR A 187 8.19 -14.14 -9.73
C THR A 187 7.23 -14.55 -10.83
N ILE A 188 7.43 -13.98 -12.01
CA ILE A 188 6.72 -14.40 -13.21
C ILE A 188 7.16 -15.84 -13.36
N GLN A 189 6.38 -16.74 -12.76
CA GLN A 189 6.57 -18.15 -12.79
C GLN A 189 6.72 -18.47 -14.27
N GLU A 190 7.82 -19.13 -14.65
CA GLU A 190 8.26 -19.25 -16.06
C GLU A 190 7.15 -19.72 -17.03
N ARG A 191 6.08 -20.34 -16.49
CA ARG A 191 4.86 -20.69 -17.22
C ARG A 191 4.11 -19.51 -17.85
N ASN A 192 4.09 -18.32 -17.25
CA ASN A 192 3.36 -17.17 -17.81
C ASN A 192 4.11 -16.48 -18.95
N LEU A 193 5.45 -16.63 -19.01
CA LEU A 193 6.25 -16.13 -20.13
C LEU A 193 5.87 -16.85 -21.43
N TYR A 194 5.62 -18.17 -21.37
CA TYR A 194 5.19 -18.96 -22.52
C TYR A 194 3.83 -18.51 -23.09
N LEU A 195 2.88 -18.10 -22.23
CA LEU A 195 1.58 -17.61 -22.70
C LEU A 195 1.69 -16.28 -23.45
N ILE A 196 2.57 -15.37 -23.00
CA ILE A 196 2.80 -14.08 -23.66
C ILE A 196 3.48 -14.29 -25.02
N ILE A 197 4.50 -15.15 -25.07
CA ILE A 197 5.21 -15.45 -26.32
C ILE A 197 4.29 -16.16 -27.32
N ALA A 198 3.55 -17.18 -26.89
CA ALA A 198 2.61 -17.90 -27.75
C ALA A 198 1.47 -17.00 -28.26
N GLY A 199 0.94 -16.12 -27.41
CA GLY A 199 -0.08 -15.14 -27.78
C GLY A 199 0.39 -14.17 -28.86
N SER A 200 1.64 -13.68 -28.77
CA SER A 200 2.21 -12.75 -29.75
C SER A 200 2.34 -13.38 -31.16
N ILE A 201 2.78 -14.64 -31.22
CA ILE A 201 2.96 -15.37 -32.48
C ILE A 201 1.59 -15.62 -33.13
N PHE A 202 0.60 -16.08 -32.36
CA PHE A 202 -0.75 -16.35 -32.87
C PHE A 202 -1.44 -15.06 -33.37
N GLY A 203 -1.27 -13.95 -32.65
CA GLY A 203 -1.78 -12.64 -33.08
C GLY A 203 -1.21 -12.19 -34.43
N ALA A 204 0.09 -12.36 -34.64
CA ALA A 204 0.74 -12.05 -35.92
C ALA A 204 0.21 -12.91 -37.08
N PHE A 205 -0.04 -14.20 -36.84
CA PHE A 205 -0.62 -15.10 -37.84
C PHE A 205 -2.04 -14.69 -38.26
N ILE A 206 -2.89 -14.31 -37.30
CA ILE A 206 -4.26 -13.86 -37.60
C ILE A 206 -4.23 -12.59 -38.46
N VAL A 207 -3.40 -11.60 -38.10
CA VAL A 207 -3.30 -10.34 -38.87
C VAL A 207 -2.79 -10.60 -40.29
N SER A 208 -1.78 -11.45 -40.46
CA SER A 208 -1.25 -11.85 -41.77
C SER A 208 -2.31 -12.55 -42.63
N PHE A 209 -3.09 -13.44 -42.03
CA PHE A 209 -4.17 -14.15 -42.71
C PHE A 209 -5.27 -13.20 -43.19
N VAL A 210 -5.73 -12.28 -42.34
CA VAL A 210 -6.74 -11.28 -42.69
C VAL A 210 -6.25 -10.38 -43.83
N LEU A 211 -5.01 -9.90 -43.78
CA LEU A 211 -4.40 -9.10 -44.85
C LEU A 211 -4.36 -9.86 -46.18
N THR A 212 -4.00 -11.14 -46.14
CA THR A 212 -3.95 -12.00 -47.34
C THR A 212 -5.34 -12.16 -47.96
N VAL A 213 -6.36 -12.45 -47.16
CA VAL A 213 -7.76 -12.54 -47.61
C VAL A 213 -8.25 -11.20 -48.19
N CYS A 214 -7.92 -10.08 -47.54
CA CYS A 214 -8.25 -8.74 -48.02
C CYS A 214 -7.61 -8.44 -49.39
N ILE A 215 -6.34 -8.81 -49.59
CA ILE A 215 -5.63 -8.63 -50.86
C ILE A 215 -6.27 -9.48 -51.97
N ILE A 216 -6.56 -10.76 -51.69
CA ILE A 216 -7.22 -11.66 -52.65
C ILE A 216 -8.59 -11.09 -53.06
N ASN A 217 -9.39 -10.64 -52.09
CA ASN A 217 -10.71 -10.07 -52.35
C ASN A 217 -10.63 -8.75 -53.15
N ARG A 218 -9.65 -7.89 -52.87
CA ARG A 218 -9.39 -6.69 -53.67
C ARG A 218 -9.03 -7.04 -55.12
N LYS A 219 -8.14 -8.01 -55.34
CA LYS A 219 -7.77 -8.47 -56.69
C LYS A 219 -8.97 -9.04 -57.44
N ARG A 220 -9.79 -9.88 -56.79
CA ARG A 220 -11.03 -10.42 -57.37
C ARG A 220 -12.01 -9.33 -57.79
N LYS A 221 -12.20 -8.28 -56.97
CA LYS A 221 -13.06 -7.13 -57.32
C LYS A 221 -12.56 -6.38 -58.55
N ILE A 222 -11.24 -6.16 -58.67
CA ILE A 222 -10.63 -5.48 -59.83
C ILE A 222 -10.79 -6.33 -61.09
N LEU A 223 -10.54 -7.64 -61.02
CA LEU A 223 -10.72 -8.56 -62.14
C LEU A 223 -12.18 -8.58 -62.63
N LYS A 224 -13.16 -8.64 -61.72
CA LYS A 224 -14.58 -8.56 -62.07
C LYS A 224 -14.93 -7.24 -62.79
N LYS A 225 -14.39 -6.10 -62.34
CA LYS A 225 -14.58 -4.80 -63.02
C LYS A 225 -13.94 -4.76 -64.40
N LYS A 226 -12.75 -5.34 -64.60
CA LYS A 226 -12.11 -5.41 -65.92
C LYS A 226 -12.88 -6.31 -66.88
N LEU A 227 -13.42 -7.43 -66.40
CA LEU A 227 -14.22 -8.35 -67.21
C LEU A 227 -15.53 -7.70 -67.68
N SER A 228 -16.23 -6.96 -66.82
CA SER A 228 -17.48 -6.28 -67.20
C SER A 228 -17.27 -5.14 -68.20
N ILE A 229 -16.12 -4.46 -68.17
CA ILE A 229 -15.75 -3.43 -69.16
C ILE A 229 -15.49 -4.07 -70.54
N ASN A 230 -14.76 -5.18 -70.60
CA ASN A 230 -14.49 -5.88 -71.85
C ASN A 230 -15.76 -6.44 -72.50
N LEU A 231 -16.71 -6.94 -71.71
CA LEU A 231 -18.03 -7.40 -72.20
C LEU A 231 -18.83 -6.26 -72.86
N ARG A 232 -18.79 -5.05 -72.30
CA ARG A 232 -19.46 -3.87 -72.90
C ARG A 232 -18.78 -3.41 -74.20
N MET A 233 -17.46 -3.53 -74.30
CA MET A 233 -16.72 -3.17 -75.51
C MET A 233 -17.01 -4.11 -76.68
N ASN A 234 -17.21 -5.41 -76.41
CA ASN A 234 -17.60 -6.38 -77.45
C ASN A 234 -19.05 -6.17 -77.94
N GLN A 235 -20.01 -5.87 -77.05
CA GLN A 235 -21.38 -5.56 -77.49
C GLN A 235 -21.47 -4.28 -78.34
N GLY A 236 -20.62 -3.28 -78.07
CA GLY A 236 -20.53 -2.07 -78.91
C GLY A 236 -19.98 -2.31 -80.32
N GLN A 237 -19.10 -3.30 -80.51
CA GLN A 237 -18.57 -3.66 -81.83
C GLN A 237 -19.57 -4.45 -82.68
N VAL A 238 -20.35 -5.34 -82.07
CA VAL A 238 -21.39 -6.11 -82.78
C VAL A 238 -22.49 -5.18 -83.31
N HIS A 239 -22.88 -4.15 -82.56
CA HIS A 239 -23.89 -3.19 -83.01
C HIS A 239 -23.43 -2.31 -84.19
N LYS A 240 -22.13 -1.95 -84.24
CA LYS A 240 -21.57 -1.19 -85.37
C LYS A 240 -21.40 -2.04 -86.63
N ALA A 241 -21.12 -3.34 -86.50
CA ALA A 241 -21.05 -4.26 -87.63
C ALA A 241 -22.44 -4.53 -88.24
N GLY A 242 -23.47 -4.70 -87.40
CA GLY A 242 -24.84 -4.92 -87.86
C GLY A 242 -25.44 -3.73 -88.64
N VAL A 243 -25.18 -2.50 -88.19
CA VAL A 243 -25.69 -1.28 -88.88
C VAL A 243 -25.00 -1.05 -90.23
N LYS A 244 -23.75 -1.51 -90.41
CA LYS A 244 -23.05 -1.41 -91.71
C LYS A 244 -23.61 -2.40 -92.74
N TYR A 245 -23.94 -3.62 -92.31
CA TYR A 245 -24.51 -4.65 -93.20
C TYR A 245 -25.88 -4.26 -93.75
N ILE A 246 -26.78 -3.70 -92.92
CA ILE A 246 -28.12 -3.28 -93.35
C ILE A 246 -28.06 -2.12 -94.37
N ARG A 247 -27.06 -1.23 -94.26
CA ARG A 247 -26.86 -0.13 -95.21
C ARG A 247 -26.38 -0.62 -96.58
N ASP A 248 -25.54 -1.65 -96.60
CA ASP A 248 -24.96 -2.19 -97.84
C ASP A 248 -25.96 -3.09 -98.60
N ASP A 249 -26.90 -3.74 -97.90
CA ASP A 249 -27.97 -4.54 -98.53
C ASP A 249 -29.09 -3.67 -99.12
N HIS A 250 -29.47 -2.55 -98.49
CA HIS A 250 -30.43 -1.61 -99.08
C HIS A 250 -29.91 -1.00 -100.39
N LYS A 251 -28.59 -0.83 -100.55
CA LYS A 251 -27.99 -0.32 -101.78
C LYS A 251 -28.00 -1.38 -102.90
N ARG A 252 -27.84 -2.66 -102.56
CA ARG A 252 -27.95 -3.77 -103.54
C ARG A 252 -29.38 -4.08 -103.99
N TYR A 253 -30.39 -3.85 -103.14
CA TYR A 253 -31.80 -4.00 -103.54
C TYR A 253 -32.32 -2.88 -104.43
N ALA A 254 -31.74 -1.67 -104.37
CA ALA A 254 -32.08 -0.59 -105.29
C ALA A 254 -31.57 -0.84 -106.72
N ASP A 255 -30.35 -1.37 -106.87
CA ASP A 255 -29.73 -1.63 -108.19
C ASP A 255 -30.26 -2.92 -108.88
N SER A 256 -30.88 -3.84 -108.12
CA SER A 256 -31.42 -5.12 -108.65
C SER A 256 -32.88 -5.04 -109.15
N ASN A 257 -33.60 -3.95 -108.89
CA ASN A 257 -35.01 -3.79 -109.29
C ASN A 257 -35.18 -3.12 -110.68
N GLU A 258 -34.12 -2.57 -111.26
CA GLU A 258 -34.11 -2.09 -112.66
C GLU A 258 -33.84 -3.21 -113.68
N THR A 259 -33.29 -4.35 -113.26
CA THR A 259 -32.91 -5.46 -114.17
C THR A 259 -33.94 -6.61 -114.23
N SER A 260 -34.95 -6.63 -113.36
CA SER A 260 -35.90 -7.74 -113.19
C SER A 260 -37.26 -7.56 -113.88
N LEU A 261 -37.49 -6.44 -114.58
CA LEU A 261 -38.70 -6.19 -115.40
C LEU A 261 -38.59 -6.68 -116.85
N ASN A 262 -37.41 -7.10 -117.33
CA ASN A 262 -37.19 -7.58 -118.70
C ASN A 262 -37.01 -9.11 -118.84
N ARG A 263 -37.22 -9.89 -117.77
CA ARG A 263 -36.92 -11.34 -117.77
C ARG A 263 -37.91 -12.18 -116.95
N ARG A 264 -39.20 -11.85 -117.03
CA ARG A 264 -40.30 -12.69 -116.51
C ARG A 264 -41.42 -12.81 -117.55
N GLN A 265 -41.03 -13.36 -118.71
CA GLN A 265 -41.92 -13.98 -119.68
C GLN A 265 -41.23 -15.31 -120.03
N ASN A 266 -41.48 -16.32 -119.21
CA ASN A 266 -41.45 -17.74 -119.56
C ASN A 266 -41.45 -18.61 -118.29
N ILE A 267 -42.54 -19.39 -118.14
CA ILE A 267 -42.56 -20.78 -117.64
C ILE A 267 -42.44 -20.88 -116.10
N PHE A 268 -43.49 -21.01 -115.25
CA PHE A 268 -44.64 -21.97 -115.20
C PHE A 268 -44.17 -23.38 -115.58
N ASP A 269 -43.95 -24.38 -114.73
CA ASP A 269 -44.72 -25.02 -113.64
C ASP A 269 -43.72 -25.98 -112.92
N THR A 270 -43.85 -26.48 -111.68
CA THR A 270 -44.81 -27.51 -111.24
C THR A 270 -44.56 -27.89 -109.75
N ALA A 271 -45.65 -28.24 -109.04
CA ALA A 271 -45.81 -29.18 -107.90
C ALA A 271 -45.21 -28.80 -106.51
N ASP A 272 -46.01 -28.50 -105.47
CA ASP A 272 -46.95 -29.32 -104.64
C ASP A 272 -46.26 -30.33 -103.70
N ASN A 273 -46.30 -30.06 -102.37
CA ASN A 273 -46.98 -30.86 -101.32
C ASN A 273 -46.69 -30.31 -99.89
N PRO A 274 -47.65 -30.25 -98.93
CA PRO A 274 -47.53 -29.64 -97.60
C PRO A 274 -47.47 -30.67 -96.43
N TYR A 275 -47.60 -30.16 -95.18
CA TYR A 275 -47.83 -30.84 -93.87
C TYR A 275 -46.60 -31.42 -93.14
N GLN A 276 -46.45 -31.46 -91.80
CA GLN A 276 -47.24 -31.24 -90.54
C GLN A 276 -46.17 -30.92 -89.45
N GLU A 277 -46.31 -29.91 -88.60
CA GLU A 277 -46.86 -29.98 -87.22
C GLU A 277 -46.39 -31.14 -86.31
N ARG A 278 -45.69 -30.82 -85.21
CA ARG A 278 -45.84 -31.53 -83.93
C ARG A 278 -45.46 -30.66 -82.73
N LYS A 279 -46.45 -30.45 -81.86
CA LYS A 279 -46.39 -29.87 -80.51
C LYS A 279 -45.90 -30.92 -79.50
N ALA A 280 -45.27 -30.46 -78.42
CA ALA A 280 -45.40 -30.97 -77.03
C ALA A 280 -44.37 -30.24 -76.14
N GLN A 281 -44.52 -30.02 -74.84
CA GLN A 281 -45.63 -29.92 -73.89
C GLN A 281 -44.96 -29.46 -72.57
N ALA A 282 -45.67 -28.67 -71.77
CA ALA A 282 -45.21 -28.07 -70.52
C ALA A 282 -44.95 -29.10 -69.39
N VAL A 283 -44.05 -28.78 -68.45
CA VAL A 283 -44.09 -29.20 -67.04
C VAL A 283 -43.56 -28.05 -66.16
N ASP A 284 -44.19 -27.99 -64.99
CA ASP A 284 -44.43 -26.91 -64.03
C ASP A 284 -43.38 -26.77 -62.90
N ASP A 285 -43.66 -25.82 -62.00
CA ASP A 285 -43.19 -25.63 -60.61
C ASP A 285 -41.81 -24.96 -60.42
N GLY A 286 -41.69 -23.76 -59.81
CA GLY A 286 -42.07 -23.38 -58.43
C GLY A 286 -40.75 -23.20 -57.64
N TYR A 287 -40.44 -22.19 -56.84
CA TYR A 287 -41.22 -21.40 -55.89
C TYR A 287 -40.38 -20.17 -55.47
N ILE A 288 -41.06 -19.06 -55.17
CA ILE A 288 -40.51 -17.83 -54.59
C ILE A 288 -40.71 -17.90 -53.07
N HIS A 289 -39.72 -17.49 -52.27
CA HIS A 289 -39.98 -16.98 -50.93
C HIS A 289 -39.14 -15.74 -50.62
N SER A 290 -39.88 -14.70 -50.25
CA SER A 290 -39.49 -13.38 -49.79
C SER A 290 -39.21 -13.35 -48.28
N VAL A 291 -38.21 -12.55 -47.90
CA VAL A 291 -38.19 -11.51 -46.84
C VAL A 291 -39.03 -11.73 -45.57
N GLN A 292 -38.37 -11.73 -44.39
CA GLN A 292 -38.76 -10.84 -43.28
C GLN A 292 -37.70 -10.72 -42.17
N ASP A 293 -37.47 -9.46 -41.78
CA ASP A 293 -36.75 -8.95 -40.60
C ASP A 293 -37.52 -9.19 -39.28
N VAL A 294 -36.80 -9.46 -38.18
CA VAL A 294 -37.08 -9.08 -36.76
C VAL A 294 -35.72 -9.19 -36.03
N ARG A 295 -35.00 -8.15 -35.60
CA ARG A 295 -35.18 -7.11 -34.56
C ARG A 295 -35.06 -7.61 -33.10
N GLU A 296 -34.08 -6.99 -32.39
CA GLU A 296 -33.94 -6.70 -30.95
C GLU A 296 -34.36 -7.76 -29.92
N ASP A 297 -33.41 -8.15 -29.04
CA ASP A 297 -33.63 -7.96 -27.61
C ASP A 297 -32.34 -7.95 -26.78
N ASP A 298 -32.30 -6.97 -25.88
CA ASP A 298 -31.24 -6.61 -24.96
C ASP A 298 -31.15 -7.59 -23.77
N GLY A 299 -29.92 -7.82 -23.29
CA GLY A 299 -29.64 -8.66 -22.13
C GLY A 299 -28.53 -8.11 -21.25
N TYR A 300 -28.82 -7.00 -20.54
CA TYR A 300 -28.03 -6.54 -19.41
C TYR A 300 -28.24 -7.45 -18.19
N LEU A 301 -27.18 -8.04 -17.65
CA LEU A 301 -27.15 -8.49 -16.25
C LEU A 301 -25.85 -8.03 -15.56
N ARG A 302 -26.07 -7.28 -14.47
CA ARG A 302 -25.10 -6.77 -13.49
C ARG A 302 -24.44 -7.90 -12.68
N PRO A 303 -23.30 -7.64 -12.04
CA PRO A 303 -22.70 -8.51 -11.04
C PRO A 303 -23.31 -8.26 -9.64
N PRO A 304 -23.36 -9.26 -8.74
CA PRO A 304 -23.41 -9.03 -7.31
C PRO A 304 -21.97 -9.03 -6.76
N GLU A 305 -21.54 -7.92 -6.17
CA GLU A 305 -21.69 -7.57 -4.75
C GLU A 305 -20.75 -8.32 -3.80
N SER A 306 -19.89 -7.48 -3.22
CA SER A 306 -18.99 -7.69 -2.09
C SER A 306 -19.64 -8.39 -0.90
N ILE A 307 -18.95 -9.40 -0.35
CA ILE A 307 -19.17 -9.85 1.03
C ILE A 307 -18.04 -9.32 1.92
N ARG A 308 -18.49 -8.58 2.92
CA ARG A 308 -17.78 -8.01 4.07
C ARG A 308 -17.71 -9.05 5.20
N ARG A 309 -16.61 -8.97 5.96
CA ARG A 309 -16.41 -9.31 7.40
C ARG A 309 -16.47 -10.76 7.88
N LYS A 310 -15.42 -11.14 8.61
CA LYS A 310 -15.36 -11.46 10.06
C LYS A 310 -13.87 -11.62 10.40
N ASP A 311 -13.23 -10.70 11.15
CA ASP A 311 -13.26 -10.58 12.61
C ASP A 311 -13.69 -11.85 13.32
N ASP A 312 -12.72 -12.64 13.79
CA ASP A 312 -12.81 -13.39 15.03
C ASP A 312 -11.41 -13.51 15.65
N SER A 313 -11.31 -12.85 16.80
CA SER A 313 -10.28 -12.98 17.81
C SER A 313 -10.49 -14.28 18.59
N GLU A 314 -9.46 -15.08 18.78
CA GLU A 314 -9.47 -16.08 19.87
C GLU A 314 -8.09 -16.21 20.51
N TYR A 315 -8.08 -15.92 21.80
CA TYR A 315 -7.02 -16.19 22.75
C TYR A 315 -6.79 -17.70 22.83
N ASP A 316 -5.54 -18.13 22.97
CA ASP A 316 -5.30 -19.30 23.80
C ASP A 316 -4.01 -19.20 24.60
N TYR A 317 -4.19 -19.35 25.91
CA TYR A 317 -3.18 -19.46 26.95
C TYR A 317 -2.71 -20.92 26.99
N ILE A 318 -1.41 -21.20 26.89
CA ILE A 318 -0.87 -22.45 27.41
C ILE A 318 0.39 -22.18 28.24
N LYS A 319 0.36 -22.81 29.42
CA LYS A 319 1.36 -22.92 30.48
C LYS A 319 2.68 -23.51 30.02
#